data_AF-A0A2T7SUW4-F1
#
_entry.id   AF-A0A2T7SUW4-F1
#
_cell.length_a   1.000
_cell.length_b   1.000
_cell.length_c   1.000
_cell.angle_alpha   90.00
_cell.angle_beta   90.00
_cell.angle_gamma   90.00
#
_symmetry.space_group_name_H-M   'P 1'
#
loop_
_entity.id
_entity.type
_entity.pdbx_description
1 polymer ?
#
loop_
_entity_poly.entity_id
_entity_poly.type
_entity_poly.pdbx_seq_one_letter_code
_entity_poly.pdbx_strand_id
1 'polypeptide(L)'
;MDGVPIEAVYEPCTAGFGQDFRADGGTAIVLAHGFTGSVEKPAVRRAARVFAQRAAVVTFSFRGHGRSGGRSTVGDREILDLAAAVEWARALGHSRVVTVGFSMGGSVVLRHAASHRGRTGARTDAVAAVSAPARWYYRGTAPMRRLHWVVTRPLGRLVGRYGLRTRIHDRDWDPVPLSPVESVPLIAPVPLLVVHGDRDPYFPLDHPRSLAGAAAPGAAELWLEPGMGHAENAADDALLARLGEWLTDVRAPSAIMGADERSAAMASGTIRYWAAAKAAAGTAEEPYAADNLADALAAARVRHPGELVRVLQRCSFIVDGDPVGTRGHETVRLAEGGTVEVLPPFAGG
;
A
#
# COMPACT_ATOMS: atom_id res chain seq x y z
N MET A 1 -3.89 1.53 19.08
CA MET A 1 -4.22 0.09 19.13
C MET A 1 -5.56 -0.10 19.84
N ASP A 2 -6.27 -1.19 19.56
CA ASP A 2 -7.63 -1.50 20.07
C ASP A 2 -7.64 -2.38 21.32
N GLY A 3 -6.50 -2.52 22.01
CA GLY A 3 -6.38 -3.23 23.29
C GLY A 3 -6.33 -4.75 23.20
N VAL A 4 -6.35 -5.34 22.00
CA VAL A 4 -6.18 -6.80 21.83
C VAL A 4 -4.72 -7.17 22.06
N PRO A 5 -4.39 -8.09 22.99
CA PRO A 5 -3.02 -8.54 23.19
C PRO A 5 -2.58 -9.42 22.02
N ILE A 6 -1.44 -9.12 21.42
CA ILE A 6 -0.89 -9.84 20.26
C ILE A 6 0.38 -10.57 20.70
N GLU A 7 0.41 -11.88 20.48
CA GLU A 7 1.59 -12.70 20.60
C GLU A 7 2.56 -12.38 19.46
N ALA A 8 3.79 -12.03 19.80
CA ALA A 8 4.85 -11.77 18.85
C ALA A 8 6.19 -12.32 19.32
N VAL A 9 7.08 -12.59 18.36
CA VAL A 9 8.44 -13.10 18.54
C VAL A 9 9.36 -12.21 17.71
N TYR A 10 10.47 -11.80 18.31
CA TYR A 10 11.54 -11.09 17.64
C TYR A 10 12.72 -12.03 17.43
N GLU A 11 13.14 -12.19 16.19
CA GLU A 11 14.33 -12.94 15.80
C GLU A 11 15.39 -11.96 15.29
N PRO A 12 16.55 -11.82 15.96
CA PRO A 12 17.60 -10.94 15.48
C PRO A 12 18.21 -11.46 14.16
N CYS A 13 18.79 -10.55 13.38
CA CYS A 13 19.51 -10.91 12.17
C CYS A 13 20.70 -11.82 12.50
N THR A 14 20.86 -12.91 11.76
CA THR A 14 21.96 -13.89 11.92
C THR A 14 23.11 -13.67 10.96
N ALA A 15 22.98 -12.75 9.98
CA ALA A 15 24.11 -12.35 9.15
C ALA A 15 25.15 -11.59 10.00
N GLY A 16 26.37 -12.12 10.08
CA GLY A 16 27.53 -11.43 10.64
C GLY A 16 27.47 -11.16 12.15
N PHE A 17 27.70 -12.18 12.97
CA PHE A 17 28.28 -11.97 14.32
C PHE A 17 29.68 -11.35 14.13
N GLY A 18 29.79 -10.02 14.02
CA GLY A 18 31.08 -9.33 13.98
C GLY A 18 31.22 -8.11 13.05
N GLN A 19 30.17 -7.64 12.37
CA GLN A 19 30.21 -6.32 11.71
C GLN A 19 29.17 -5.39 12.32
N ASP A 20 29.58 -4.13 12.50
CA ASP A 20 28.87 -3.06 13.22
C ASP A 20 27.41 -2.87 12.75
N PHE A 21 26.50 -3.61 13.37
CA PHE A 21 25.07 -3.29 13.40
C PHE A 21 24.84 -2.05 14.28
N ARG A 22 25.37 -0.88 13.92
CA ARG A 22 25.03 0.41 14.54
C ARG A 22 25.61 1.60 13.78
N ALA A 23 24.81 2.13 12.87
CA ALA A 23 24.74 3.56 12.58
C ALA A 23 23.30 3.98 12.23
N ASP A 24 22.55 3.13 11.48
CA ASP A 24 21.25 3.51 10.90
C ASP A 24 20.04 2.67 11.36
N GLY A 25 20.04 2.01 12.52
CA GLY A 25 18.85 1.28 13.05
C GLY A 25 18.43 -0.01 12.31
N GLY A 26 18.93 -0.29 11.10
CA GLY A 26 18.76 -1.57 10.39
C GLY A 26 17.32 -1.86 9.89
N THR A 27 17.21 -2.86 9.01
CA THR A 27 15.91 -3.32 8.47
C THR A 27 15.31 -4.42 9.36
N ALA A 28 14.00 -4.36 9.60
CA ALA A 28 13.21 -5.47 10.11
C ALA A 28 12.11 -5.91 9.13
N ILE A 29 11.93 -7.23 9.01
CA ILE A 29 10.86 -7.86 8.23
C ILE A 29 9.74 -8.26 9.20
N VAL A 30 8.54 -7.71 9.00
CA VAL A 30 7.34 -8.12 9.73
C VAL A 30 6.60 -9.18 8.91
N LEU A 31 6.51 -10.40 9.46
CA LEU A 31 5.95 -11.58 8.82
C LEU A 31 4.51 -11.83 9.27
N ALA A 32 3.56 -11.67 8.34
CA ALA A 32 2.13 -11.87 8.54
C ALA A 32 1.65 -13.20 7.94
N HIS A 33 1.18 -14.13 8.79
CA HIS A 33 0.80 -15.48 8.39
C HIS A 33 -0.59 -15.58 7.70
N GLY A 34 -0.86 -16.71 7.05
CA GLY A 34 -2.17 -17.00 6.46
C GLY A 34 -3.26 -17.36 7.48
N PHE A 35 -4.50 -17.52 7.02
CA PHE A 35 -5.58 -17.98 7.90
C PHE A 35 -5.22 -19.34 8.52
N THR A 36 -5.47 -19.53 9.82
CA THR A 36 -5.04 -20.70 10.64
C THR A 36 -3.55 -20.76 10.98
N GLY A 37 -2.76 -19.76 10.61
CA GLY A 37 -1.35 -19.63 11.00
C GLY A 37 -1.16 -19.21 12.47
N SER A 38 0.10 -19.22 12.92
CA SER A 38 0.56 -18.67 14.21
C SER A 38 2.10 -18.69 14.27
N VAL A 39 2.71 -18.00 15.24
CA VAL A 39 4.18 -17.97 15.42
C VAL A 39 4.81 -19.36 15.56
N GLU A 40 4.05 -20.33 16.09
CA GLU A 40 4.54 -21.70 16.32
C GLU A 40 4.49 -22.60 15.07
N LYS A 41 3.81 -22.19 14.00
CA LYS A 41 3.59 -23.05 12.84
C LYS A 41 4.92 -23.33 12.11
N PRO A 42 5.21 -24.58 11.71
CA PRO A 42 6.47 -24.93 11.06
C PRO A 42 6.80 -24.09 9.82
N ALA A 43 5.83 -23.85 8.95
CA ALA A 43 6.02 -23.05 7.74
C ALA A 43 6.35 -21.57 8.05
N VAL A 44 5.68 -20.98 9.05
CA VAL A 44 5.94 -19.61 9.51
C VAL A 44 7.33 -19.51 10.14
N ARG A 45 7.70 -20.46 11.02
CA ARG A 45 9.04 -20.53 11.63
C ARG A 45 10.15 -20.75 10.59
N ARG A 46 9.88 -21.51 9.53
CA ARG A 46 10.82 -21.69 8.41
C ARG A 46 11.04 -20.38 7.69
N ALA A 47 9.97 -19.69 7.31
CA ALA A 47 10.05 -18.37 6.67
C ALA A 47 10.81 -17.36 7.55
N ALA A 48 10.48 -17.28 8.85
CA ALA A 48 11.17 -16.41 9.79
C ALA A 48 12.68 -16.72 9.84
N ARG A 49 13.06 -17.99 9.97
CA ARG A 49 14.47 -18.41 9.97
C ARG A 49 15.21 -18.04 8.69
N VAL A 50 14.59 -18.19 7.53
CA VAL A 50 15.22 -17.84 6.25
C VAL A 50 15.40 -16.31 6.16
N PHE A 51 14.37 -15.54 6.51
CA PHE A 51 14.46 -14.08 6.53
C PHE A 51 15.46 -13.55 7.57
N ALA A 52 15.59 -14.21 8.72
CA ALA A 52 16.54 -13.87 9.77
C ALA A 52 18.00 -13.93 9.29
N GLN A 53 18.29 -14.67 8.21
CA GLN A 53 19.61 -14.70 7.59
C GLN A 53 19.98 -13.38 6.89
N ARG A 54 19.04 -12.42 6.73
CA ARG A 54 19.29 -11.13 6.08
C ARG A 54 18.90 -9.90 6.91
N ALA A 55 17.83 -10.01 7.70
CA ALA A 55 17.31 -8.89 8.49
C ALA A 55 16.69 -9.41 9.79
N ALA A 56 16.49 -8.53 10.78
CA ALA A 56 15.71 -8.91 11.95
C ALA A 56 14.26 -9.23 11.53
N VAL A 57 13.60 -10.17 12.21
CA VAL A 57 12.25 -10.60 11.88
C VAL A 57 11.33 -10.43 13.07
N VAL A 58 10.19 -9.78 12.85
CA VAL A 58 9.05 -9.77 13.78
C VAL A 58 7.99 -10.70 13.22
N THR A 59 7.77 -11.82 13.91
CA THR A 59 6.66 -12.74 13.60
C THR A 59 5.60 -12.58 14.67
N PHE A 60 4.32 -12.61 14.30
CA PHE A 60 3.22 -12.47 15.26
C PHE A 60 2.05 -13.38 14.90
N SER A 61 1.21 -13.70 15.88
CA SER A 61 -0.06 -14.40 15.66
C SER A 61 -1.16 -13.36 15.52
N PHE A 62 -1.92 -13.38 14.43
CA PHE A 62 -3.10 -12.51 14.29
C PHE A 62 -4.11 -12.74 15.42
N ARG A 63 -4.96 -11.75 15.70
CA ARG A 63 -6.09 -11.91 16.63
C ARG A 63 -6.89 -13.17 16.33
N GLY A 64 -7.32 -13.86 17.38
CA GLY A 64 -8.01 -15.14 17.27
C GLY A 64 -7.14 -16.34 16.89
N HIS A 65 -5.83 -16.16 16.66
CA HIS A 65 -4.86 -17.23 16.37
C HIS A 65 -3.82 -17.35 17.47
N GLY A 66 -3.13 -18.50 17.55
CA GLY A 66 -2.06 -18.73 18.52
C GLY A 66 -2.47 -18.37 19.96
N ARG A 67 -1.58 -17.68 20.67
CA ARG A 67 -1.85 -17.12 22.01
C ARG A 67 -2.39 -15.69 21.99
N SER A 68 -2.57 -15.07 20.81
CA SER A 68 -3.14 -13.73 20.69
C SER A 68 -4.58 -13.69 21.17
N GLY A 69 -5.01 -12.57 21.75
CA GLY A 69 -6.38 -12.34 22.18
C GLY A 69 -7.37 -12.20 21.03
N GLY A 70 -8.59 -11.77 21.36
CA GLY A 70 -9.60 -11.40 20.38
C GLY A 70 -10.11 -12.54 19.49
N ARG A 71 -10.73 -12.14 18.38
CA ARG A 71 -11.31 -13.01 17.36
C ARG A 71 -10.93 -12.51 15.98
N SER A 72 -10.62 -13.44 15.08
CA SER A 72 -10.24 -13.13 13.71
C SER A 72 -11.44 -12.62 12.93
N THR A 73 -11.26 -11.47 12.31
CA THR A 73 -12.19 -10.89 11.34
C THR A 73 -11.81 -11.25 9.91
N VAL A 74 -10.88 -12.19 9.71
CA VAL A 74 -10.50 -12.73 8.39
C VAL A 74 -9.98 -11.66 7.41
N GLY A 75 -9.32 -10.63 7.94
CA GLY A 75 -8.63 -9.63 7.14
C GLY A 75 -8.99 -8.19 7.47
N ASP A 76 -10.11 -7.93 8.16
CA ASP A 76 -10.56 -6.57 8.48
C ASP A 76 -9.71 -5.89 9.58
N ARG A 77 -9.93 -6.28 10.84
CA ARG A 77 -9.25 -5.73 12.01
C ARG A 77 -7.84 -6.27 12.20
N GLU A 78 -7.47 -7.34 11.49
CA GLU A 78 -6.09 -7.84 11.45
C GLU A 78 -5.08 -6.76 11.00
N ILE A 79 -5.51 -5.71 10.28
CA ILE A 79 -4.66 -4.54 10.00
C ILE A 79 -4.11 -3.91 11.29
N LEU A 80 -4.92 -3.85 12.36
CA LEU A 80 -4.51 -3.25 13.62
C LEU A 80 -3.42 -4.08 14.31
N ASP A 81 -3.45 -5.41 14.13
CA ASP A 81 -2.43 -6.32 14.66
C ASP A 81 -1.11 -6.13 13.91
N LEU A 82 -1.18 -6.01 12.57
CA LEU A 82 -0.01 -5.72 11.74
C LEU A 82 0.58 -4.34 12.07
N ALA A 83 -0.27 -3.32 12.25
CA ALA A 83 0.17 -1.98 12.63
C ALA A 83 0.90 -2.01 13.99
N ALA A 84 0.39 -2.77 14.96
CA ALA A 84 1.06 -2.96 16.25
C ALA A 84 2.42 -3.67 16.10
N ALA A 85 2.53 -4.68 15.24
CA ALA A 85 3.79 -5.37 14.97
C ALA A 85 4.83 -4.46 14.28
N VAL A 86 4.38 -3.60 13.35
CA VAL A 86 5.23 -2.58 12.71
C VAL A 86 5.70 -1.54 13.73
N GLU A 87 4.78 -1.01 14.55
CA GLU A 87 5.10 -0.07 15.63
C GLU A 87 6.09 -0.69 16.63
N TRP A 88 5.94 -1.98 16.96
CA TRP A 88 6.88 -2.68 17.83
C TRP A 88 8.26 -2.84 17.20
N ALA A 89 8.34 -3.17 15.91
CA ALA A 89 9.61 -3.22 15.18
C ALA A 89 10.33 -1.85 15.20
N ARG A 90 9.59 -0.74 15.04
CA ARG A 90 10.14 0.62 15.19
C ARG A 90 10.63 0.89 16.60
N ALA A 91 9.84 0.52 17.62
CA ALA A 91 10.19 0.71 19.02
C ALA A 91 11.45 -0.09 19.43
N LEU A 92 11.75 -1.20 18.75
CA LEU A 92 13.00 -1.95 18.90
C LEU A 92 14.22 -1.26 18.26
N GLY A 93 14.03 -0.15 17.54
CA GLY A 93 15.09 0.67 16.95
C GLY A 93 15.25 0.53 15.44
N HIS A 94 14.34 -0.19 14.75
CA HIS A 94 14.45 -0.40 13.30
C HIS A 94 13.98 0.83 12.48
N SER A 95 14.92 1.46 11.79
CA SER A 95 14.67 2.64 10.93
C SER A 95 13.98 2.27 9.63
N ARG A 96 14.11 1.02 9.18
CA ARG A 96 13.39 0.47 8.03
C ARG A 96 12.58 -0.77 8.45
N VAL A 97 11.29 -0.80 8.14
CA VAL A 97 10.38 -1.91 8.44
C VAL A 97 9.62 -2.24 7.18
N VAL A 98 9.76 -3.49 6.74
CA VAL A 98 9.12 -4.01 5.54
C VAL A 98 8.19 -5.15 5.93
N THR A 99 7.12 -5.34 5.17
CA THR A 99 6.06 -6.30 5.53
C THR A 99 5.89 -7.35 4.46
N VAL A 100 5.83 -8.61 4.87
CA VAL A 100 5.48 -9.74 4.00
C VAL A 100 4.28 -10.47 4.55
N GLY A 101 3.30 -10.74 3.68
CA GLY A 101 2.05 -11.37 4.06
C GLY A 101 1.72 -12.57 3.18
N PHE A 102 1.30 -13.67 3.81
CA PHE A 102 0.89 -14.88 3.12
C PHE A 102 -0.63 -15.07 3.17
N SER A 103 -1.28 -15.37 2.04
CA SER A 103 -2.73 -15.62 1.96
C SER A 103 -3.55 -14.48 2.58
N MET A 104 -4.30 -14.72 3.67
CA MET A 104 -4.97 -13.69 4.47
C MET A 104 -3.99 -12.58 4.92
N GLY A 105 -2.80 -12.93 5.39
CA GLY A 105 -1.75 -11.97 5.72
C GLY A 105 -1.33 -11.11 4.53
N GLY A 106 -1.36 -11.67 3.32
CA GLY A 106 -1.14 -10.95 2.06
C GLY A 106 -2.18 -9.85 1.83
N SER A 107 -3.45 -10.14 2.06
CA SER A 107 -4.50 -9.11 2.04
C SER A 107 -4.28 -8.03 3.11
N VAL A 108 -3.86 -8.43 4.30
CA VAL A 108 -3.67 -7.50 5.43
C VAL A 108 -2.51 -6.55 5.16
N VAL A 109 -1.36 -7.02 4.64
CA VAL A 109 -0.22 -6.14 4.34
C VAL A 109 -0.54 -5.12 3.24
N LEU A 110 -1.32 -5.51 2.22
CA LEU A 110 -1.77 -4.60 1.15
C LEU A 110 -2.66 -3.49 1.71
N ARG A 111 -3.70 -3.86 2.47
CA ARG A 111 -4.63 -2.89 3.05
C ARG A 111 -3.96 -1.99 4.10
N HIS A 112 -3.05 -2.55 4.88
CA HIS A 112 -2.28 -1.81 5.87
C HIS A 112 -1.43 -0.73 5.20
N ALA A 113 -0.70 -1.07 4.14
CA ALA A 113 0.11 -0.13 3.38
C ALA A 113 -0.72 0.99 2.72
N ALA A 114 -1.93 0.68 2.26
CA ALA A 114 -2.88 1.67 1.76
C ALA A 114 -3.36 2.63 2.86
N SER A 115 -3.59 2.15 4.09
CA SER A 115 -4.25 2.90 5.16
C SER A 115 -3.30 3.71 6.06
N HIS A 116 -2.00 3.36 6.14
CA HIS A 116 -1.07 3.90 7.16
C HIS A 116 0.02 4.83 6.62
N ARG A 117 -0.18 5.43 5.46
CA ARG A 117 0.81 6.25 4.74
C ARG A 117 1.33 7.47 5.50
N GLY A 118 0.47 8.06 6.33
CA GLY A 118 0.79 9.26 7.12
C GLY A 118 1.16 8.99 8.58
N ARG A 119 1.10 7.74 9.05
CA ARG A 119 1.40 7.38 10.45
C ARG A 119 2.80 6.81 10.54
N THR A 120 3.78 7.64 10.92
CA THR A 120 5.21 7.29 10.95
C THR A 120 5.50 5.99 11.71
N GLY A 121 4.86 5.77 12.86
CA GLY A 121 5.08 4.58 13.69
C GLY A 121 4.60 3.26 13.05
N ALA A 122 3.54 3.30 12.24
CA ALA A 122 2.93 2.11 11.64
C ALA A 122 3.20 2.02 10.12
N ARG A 123 4.11 2.84 9.58
CA ARG A 123 4.41 2.83 8.15
C ARG A 123 5.35 1.67 7.79
N THR A 124 4.99 0.98 6.72
CA THR A 124 5.86 0.00 6.03
C THR A 124 6.60 0.66 4.86
N ASP A 125 7.85 0.26 4.64
CA ASP A 125 8.75 0.80 3.63
C ASP A 125 8.79 -0.03 2.34
N ALA A 126 8.32 -1.28 2.38
CA ALA A 126 8.10 -2.16 1.23
C ALA A 126 7.11 -3.26 1.61
N VAL A 127 6.37 -3.77 0.63
CA VAL A 127 5.29 -4.74 0.84
C VAL A 127 5.44 -5.91 -0.12
N ALA A 128 5.45 -7.14 0.40
CA ALA A 128 5.31 -8.35 -0.40
C ALA A 128 4.03 -9.10 -0.02
N ALA A 129 3.19 -9.40 -1.01
CA ALA A 129 1.95 -10.16 -0.84
C ALA A 129 2.04 -11.50 -1.59
N VAL A 130 2.06 -12.60 -0.85
CA VAL A 130 2.22 -13.96 -1.37
C VAL A 130 0.90 -14.72 -1.31
N SER A 131 0.43 -15.26 -2.43
CA SER A 131 -0.85 -16.00 -2.52
C SER A 131 -2.07 -15.22 -2.00
N ALA A 132 -2.05 -13.89 -2.12
CA ALA A 132 -3.09 -13.02 -1.59
C ALA A 132 -4.37 -13.04 -2.47
N PRO A 133 -5.57 -13.14 -1.88
CA PRO A 133 -6.78 -12.93 -2.66
C PRO A 133 -6.90 -11.46 -3.08
N ALA A 134 -7.19 -11.21 -4.37
CA ALA A 134 -7.53 -9.88 -4.87
C ALA A 134 -8.86 -9.33 -4.35
N ARG A 135 -9.86 -10.22 -4.18
CA ARG A 135 -11.26 -9.86 -3.89
C ARG A 135 -11.78 -10.63 -2.69
N TRP A 136 -12.64 -9.99 -1.91
CA TRP A 136 -13.40 -10.65 -0.87
C TRP A 136 -14.42 -11.64 -1.44
N TYR A 137 -14.87 -12.56 -0.59
CA TYR A 137 -15.96 -13.49 -0.87
C TYR A 137 -15.77 -14.43 -2.07
N TYR A 138 -14.53 -14.58 -2.58
CA TYR A 138 -14.25 -15.48 -3.70
C TYR A 138 -14.52 -16.95 -3.34
N ARG A 139 -15.38 -17.60 -4.12
CA ARG A 139 -15.86 -19.00 -3.89
C ARG A 139 -15.68 -19.90 -5.12
N GLY A 140 -14.84 -19.50 -6.09
CA GLY A 140 -14.69 -20.23 -7.35
C GLY A 140 -14.08 -21.63 -7.18
N THR A 141 -13.21 -21.83 -6.19
CA THR A 141 -12.55 -23.12 -5.93
C THR A 141 -13.23 -23.91 -4.80
N ALA A 142 -13.13 -25.24 -4.84
CA ALA A 142 -13.68 -26.11 -3.79
C ALA A 142 -13.09 -25.84 -2.40
N PRO A 143 -11.76 -25.64 -2.24
CA PRO A 143 -11.18 -25.22 -0.96
C PRO A 143 -11.76 -23.92 -0.44
N MET A 144 -11.97 -22.92 -1.31
CA MET A 144 -12.55 -21.65 -0.90
C MET A 144 -14.02 -21.75 -0.50
N ARG A 145 -14.82 -22.62 -1.14
CA ARG A 145 -16.20 -22.89 -0.68
C ARG A 145 -16.22 -23.51 0.71
N ARG A 146 -15.32 -24.47 0.98
CA ARG A 146 -15.18 -25.10 2.30
C ARG A 146 -14.73 -24.08 3.35
N LEU A 147 -13.74 -23.25 3.03
CA LEU A 147 -13.29 -22.17 3.91
C LEU A 147 -14.44 -21.20 4.23
N HIS A 148 -15.18 -20.76 3.22
CA HIS A 148 -16.35 -19.90 3.42
C HIS A 148 -17.39 -20.54 4.33
N TRP A 149 -17.65 -21.83 4.20
CA TRP A 149 -18.56 -22.53 5.11
C TRP A 149 -18.06 -22.50 6.56
N VAL A 150 -16.75 -22.75 6.78
CA VAL A 150 -16.13 -22.69 8.11
C VAL A 150 -16.25 -21.30 8.71
N VAL A 151 -15.98 -20.24 7.94
CA VAL A 151 -15.99 -18.87 8.48
C VAL A 151 -17.39 -18.27 8.59
N THR A 152 -18.40 -18.74 7.84
CA THR A 152 -19.75 -18.12 7.87
C THR A 152 -20.75 -18.85 8.75
N ARG A 153 -20.65 -20.19 8.89
CA ARG A 153 -21.65 -20.98 9.63
C ARG A 153 -21.30 -21.08 11.11
N PRO A 154 -22.27 -20.97 12.04
CA PRO A 154 -22.01 -21.11 13.48
C PRO A 154 -21.29 -22.43 13.84
N LEU A 155 -21.75 -23.55 13.28
CA LEU A 155 -21.09 -24.85 13.46
C LEU A 155 -19.69 -24.89 12.83
N GLY A 156 -19.52 -24.23 11.68
CA GLY A 156 -18.22 -24.06 11.04
C GLY A 156 -17.22 -23.30 11.93
N ARG A 157 -17.66 -22.21 12.57
CA ARG A 157 -16.81 -21.42 13.49
C ARG A 157 -16.44 -22.23 14.75
N LEU A 158 -17.31 -23.11 15.22
CA LEU A 158 -17.01 -24.05 16.30
C LEU A 158 -15.91 -25.05 15.90
N VAL A 159 -16.01 -25.63 14.70
CA VAL A 159 -14.97 -26.48 14.12
C VAL A 159 -13.67 -25.71 13.92
N GLY A 160 -13.73 -24.46 13.45
CA GLY A 160 -12.56 -23.58 13.33
C GLY A 160 -11.86 -23.36 14.68
N ARG A 161 -12.63 -23.16 15.75
CA ARG A 161 -12.09 -22.95 17.10
C ARG A 161 -11.34 -24.17 17.63
N TYR A 162 -11.91 -25.37 17.50
CA TYR A 162 -11.30 -26.57 18.09
C TYR A 162 -10.35 -27.31 17.15
N GLY A 163 -10.67 -27.37 15.85
CA GLY A 163 -9.85 -28.06 14.84
C GLY A 163 -8.74 -27.21 14.27
N LEU A 164 -9.00 -25.93 13.97
CA LEU A 164 -8.00 -25.02 13.38
C LEU A 164 -7.32 -24.13 14.43
N ARG A 165 -7.77 -24.21 15.69
CA ARG A 165 -7.35 -23.32 16.80
C ARG A 165 -7.55 -21.83 16.47
N THR A 166 -8.53 -21.52 15.63
CA THR A 166 -8.85 -20.16 15.21
C THR A 166 -10.20 -19.73 15.75
N ARG A 167 -10.22 -18.69 16.58
CA ARG A 167 -11.45 -18.04 17.04
C ARG A 167 -11.88 -17.01 16.01
N ILE A 168 -12.96 -17.29 15.28
CA ILE A 168 -13.49 -16.40 14.24
C ILE A 168 -14.54 -15.48 14.87
N HIS A 169 -14.52 -14.19 14.53
CA HIS A 169 -15.56 -13.24 14.88
C HIS A 169 -16.91 -13.76 14.38
N ASP A 170 -18.05 -13.40 14.97
CA ASP A 170 -19.37 -14.00 14.64
C ASP A 170 -20.26 -13.11 13.77
N ARG A 171 -19.98 -11.81 13.73
CA ARG A 171 -20.68 -10.85 12.86
C ARG A 171 -19.99 -10.69 11.52
N ASP A 172 -20.81 -10.44 10.50
CA ASP A 172 -20.36 -10.02 9.18
C ASP A 172 -19.74 -8.62 9.24
N TRP A 173 -18.95 -8.28 8.22
CA TRP A 173 -18.37 -6.96 8.08
C TRP A 173 -19.43 -5.92 7.74
N ASP A 174 -19.45 -4.82 8.49
CA ASP A 174 -20.31 -3.66 8.23
C ASP A 174 -19.59 -2.37 8.66
N PRO A 175 -19.10 -1.55 7.70
CA PRO A 175 -19.11 -1.80 6.26
C PRO A 175 -18.12 -2.90 5.84
N VAL A 176 -18.26 -3.39 4.60
CA VAL A 176 -17.27 -4.29 4.01
C VAL A 176 -15.93 -3.54 3.86
N PRO A 177 -14.81 -4.07 4.36
CA PRO A 177 -13.50 -3.45 4.25
C PRO A 177 -13.07 -3.28 2.79
N LEU A 178 -12.26 -2.24 2.54
CA LEU A 178 -11.56 -2.06 1.26
C LEU A 178 -10.89 -3.37 0.83
N SER A 179 -11.18 -3.84 -0.39
CA SER A 179 -10.61 -5.09 -0.88
C SER A 179 -9.11 -4.94 -1.20
N PRO A 180 -8.37 -6.05 -1.28
CA PRO A 180 -6.95 -5.99 -1.61
C PRO A 180 -6.68 -5.33 -2.96
N VAL A 181 -7.47 -5.62 -3.99
CA VAL A 181 -7.34 -4.97 -5.30
C VAL A 181 -7.63 -3.46 -5.25
N GLU A 182 -8.64 -3.03 -4.48
CA GLU A 182 -8.92 -1.59 -4.30
C GLU A 182 -7.89 -0.90 -3.41
N SER A 183 -7.14 -1.66 -2.61
CA SER A 183 -6.05 -1.12 -1.78
C SER A 183 -4.81 -0.82 -2.60
N VAL A 184 -4.51 -1.61 -3.63
CA VAL A 184 -3.26 -1.51 -4.41
C VAL A 184 -2.99 -0.11 -5.00
N PRO A 185 -3.96 0.58 -5.65
CA PRO A 185 -3.75 1.93 -6.18
C PRO A 185 -3.30 2.93 -5.10
N LEU A 186 -3.66 2.66 -3.85
CA LEU A 186 -3.33 3.49 -2.70
C LEU A 186 -2.00 3.11 -2.07
N ILE A 187 -1.17 2.22 -2.65
CA ILE A 187 0.11 1.77 -2.06
C ILE A 187 1.33 2.55 -2.59
N ALA A 188 1.26 3.18 -3.77
CA ALA A 188 2.37 3.93 -4.39
C ALA A 188 2.66 5.27 -3.70
N PRO A 189 3.87 5.55 -3.15
CA PRO A 189 5.15 5.08 -3.69
C PRO A 189 5.82 3.93 -2.92
N VAL A 190 5.14 3.28 -1.98
CA VAL A 190 5.72 2.12 -1.28
C VAL A 190 5.88 0.98 -2.30
N PRO A 191 7.08 0.39 -2.46
CA PRO A 191 7.29 -0.73 -3.37
C PRO A 191 6.38 -1.89 -3.02
N LEU A 192 5.78 -2.47 -4.06
CA LEU A 192 4.89 -3.62 -3.95
C LEU A 192 5.41 -4.78 -4.79
N LEU A 193 5.54 -5.95 -4.16
CA LEU A 193 5.74 -7.23 -4.83
C LEU A 193 4.52 -8.11 -4.61
N VAL A 194 3.99 -8.66 -5.70
CA VAL A 194 2.96 -9.71 -5.69
C VAL A 194 3.62 -11.02 -6.11
N VAL A 195 3.50 -12.06 -5.29
CA VAL A 195 4.02 -13.40 -5.60
C VAL A 195 2.90 -14.42 -5.57
N HIS A 196 2.84 -15.28 -6.58
CA HIS A 196 1.77 -16.28 -6.67
C HIS A 196 2.22 -17.53 -7.41
N GLY A 197 1.77 -18.70 -6.93
CA GLY A 197 2.04 -19.97 -7.58
C GLY A 197 1.02 -20.32 -8.66
N ASP A 198 1.47 -20.87 -9.79
CA ASP A 198 0.58 -21.30 -10.88
C ASP A 198 -0.24 -22.57 -10.56
N ARG A 199 0.09 -23.27 -9.47
CA ARG A 199 -0.63 -24.44 -8.94
C ARG A 199 -1.38 -24.16 -7.64
N ASP A 200 -1.65 -22.89 -7.32
CA ASP A 200 -2.42 -22.52 -6.13
C ASP A 200 -3.88 -23.04 -6.23
N PRO A 201 -4.30 -23.99 -5.35
CA PRO A 201 -5.65 -24.57 -5.41
C PRO A 201 -6.74 -23.66 -4.81
N TYR A 202 -6.35 -22.59 -4.13
CA TYR A 202 -7.29 -21.64 -3.52
C TYR A 202 -7.64 -20.53 -4.50
N PHE A 203 -6.64 -19.89 -5.09
CA PHE A 203 -6.81 -18.69 -5.91
C PHE A 203 -6.18 -18.85 -7.30
N PRO A 204 -6.97 -18.74 -8.38
CA PRO A 204 -6.44 -18.78 -9.73
C PRO A 204 -5.58 -17.54 -10.05
N LEU A 205 -4.83 -17.63 -11.16
CA LEU A 205 -3.90 -16.59 -11.62
C LEU A 205 -4.56 -15.23 -11.95
N ASP A 206 -5.88 -15.15 -12.04
CA ASP A 206 -6.56 -13.88 -12.19
C ASP A 206 -6.44 -13.00 -10.94
N HIS A 207 -6.29 -13.58 -9.73
CA HIS A 207 -6.07 -12.85 -8.49
C HIS A 207 -4.76 -12.04 -8.50
N PRO A 208 -3.58 -12.66 -8.66
CA PRO A 208 -2.32 -11.90 -8.67
C PRO A 208 -2.23 -10.95 -9.86
N ARG A 209 -2.81 -11.30 -11.02
CA ARG A 209 -2.89 -10.40 -12.18
C ARG A 209 -3.77 -9.19 -11.91
N SER A 210 -4.90 -9.36 -11.21
CA SER A 210 -5.76 -8.24 -10.81
C SER A 210 -5.06 -7.32 -9.83
N LEU A 211 -4.31 -7.89 -8.87
CA LEU A 211 -3.51 -7.11 -7.92
C LEU A 211 -2.45 -6.28 -8.63
N ALA A 212 -1.62 -6.92 -9.47
CA ALA A 212 -0.58 -6.21 -10.22
C ALA A 212 -1.15 -5.17 -11.19
N GLY A 213 -2.26 -5.51 -11.88
CA GLY A 213 -2.92 -4.61 -12.83
C GLY A 213 -3.64 -3.42 -12.19
N ALA A 214 -3.92 -3.46 -10.89
CA ALA A 214 -4.47 -2.32 -10.15
C ALA A 214 -3.40 -1.31 -9.72
N ALA A 215 -2.11 -1.68 -9.75
CA ALA A 215 -1.03 -0.75 -9.46
C ALA A 215 -0.83 0.22 -10.62
N ALA A 216 -0.35 1.44 -10.31
CA ALA A 216 0.16 2.33 -11.35
C ALA A 216 1.29 1.62 -12.14
N PRO A 217 1.47 1.92 -13.44
CA PRO A 217 2.53 1.30 -14.24
C PRO A 217 3.90 1.39 -13.55
N GLY A 218 4.56 0.25 -13.37
CA GLY A 218 5.87 0.16 -12.68
C GLY A 218 5.83 0.27 -11.15
N ALA A 219 4.66 0.48 -10.53
CA ALA A 219 4.55 0.58 -9.07
C ALA A 219 4.42 -0.78 -8.36
N ALA A 220 4.27 -1.88 -9.11
CA ALA A 220 4.26 -3.23 -8.58
C ALA A 220 5.01 -4.22 -9.46
N GLU A 221 5.73 -5.14 -8.83
CA GLU A 221 6.31 -6.32 -9.46
C GLU A 221 5.40 -7.53 -9.28
N LEU A 222 5.38 -8.43 -10.26
CA LEU A 222 4.62 -9.67 -10.22
C LEU A 222 5.54 -10.86 -10.50
N TRP A 223 5.68 -11.75 -9.52
CA TRP A 223 6.36 -13.03 -9.68
C TRP A 223 5.32 -14.16 -9.75
N LEU A 224 5.32 -14.88 -10.88
CA LEU A 224 4.54 -16.11 -11.03
C LEU A 224 5.50 -17.29 -10.88
N GLU A 225 5.39 -18.02 -9.78
CA GLU A 225 6.32 -19.08 -9.42
C GLU A 225 5.81 -20.45 -9.94
N PRO A 226 6.50 -21.05 -10.93
CA PRO A 226 6.06 -22.30 -11.54
C PRO A 226 6.07 -23.46 -10.54
N GLY A 227 4.99 -24.22 -10.49
CA GLY A 227 4.84 -25.38 -9.62
C GLY A 227 4.50 -25.06 -8.16
N MET A 228 4.56 -23.78 -7.74
CA MET A 228 4.24 -23.39 -6.38
C MET A 228 2.73 -23.55 -6.12
N GLY A 229 2.41 -24.16 -4.97
CA GLY A 229 1.06 -24.24 -4.42
C GLY A 229 0.65 -22.96 -3.67
N HIS A 230 0.04 -23.12 -2.50
CA HIS A 230 -0.49 -22.00 -1.72
C HIS A 230 0.42 -21.55 -0.57
N ALA A 231 0.78 -20.27 -0.57
CA ALA A 231 1.25 -19.51 0.58
C ALA A 231 2.52 -20.10 1.26
N GLU A 232 2.67 -19.88 2.57
CA GLU A 232 3.90 -20.21 3.32
C GLU A 232 4.24 -21.70 3.32
N ASN A 233 3.25 -22.58 3.12
CA ASN A 233 3.49 -24.03 3.05
C ASN A 233 4.15 -24.45 1.74
N ALA A 234 3.91 -23.69 0.66
CA ALA A 234 4.43 -23.97 -0.68
C ALA A 234 5.67 -23.15 -1.06
N ALA A 235 5.93 -22.05 -0.35
CA ALA A 235 7.13 -21.24 -0.56
C ALA A 235 8.37 -21.98 -0.03
N ASP A 236 9.24 -22.47 -0.92
CA ASP A 236 10.49 -23.11 -0.54
C ASP A 236 11.54 -22.09 -0.08
N ASP A 237 12.68 -22.60 0.42
CA ASP A 237 13.73 -21.75 0.98
C ASP A 237 14.38 -20.85 -0.08
N ALA A 238 14.39 -21.26 -1.36
CA ALA A 238 14.92 -20.47 -2.45
C ALA A 238 14.02 -19.25 -2.77
N LEU A 239 12.71 -19.46 -2.83
CA LEU A 239 11.75 -18.37 -2.98
C LEU A 239 11.76 -17.44 -1.77
N LEU A 240 11.82 -18.00 -0.55
CA LEU A 240 11.91 -17.22 0.68
C LEU A 240 13.20 -16.38 0.71
N ALA A 241 14.34 -16.91 0.25
CA ALA A 241 15.58 -16.16 0.15
C ALA A 241 15.47 -14.98 -0.85
N ARG A 242 14.90 -15.22 -2.04
CA ARG A 242 14.64 -14.17 -3.06
C ARG A 242 13.68 -13.11 -2.54
N LEU A 243 12.62 -13.51 -1.83
CA LEU A 243 11.68 -12.60 -1.18
C LEU A 243 12.38 -11.74 -0.13
N GLY A 244 13.23 -12.34 0.71
CA GLY A 244 13.99 -11.64 1.73
C GLY A 244 14.93 -10.60 1.13
N GLU A 245 15.63 -10.97 0.06
CA GLU A 245 16.51 -10.07 -0.70
C GLU A 245 15.75 -8.90 -1.31
N TRP A 246 14.65 -9.17 -2.02
CA TRP A 246 13.82 -8.09 -2.56
C TRP A 246 13.33 -7.14 -1.46
N LEU A 247 12.85 -7.68 -0.34
CA LEU A 247 12.38 -6.90 0.81
C LEU A 247 13.50 -6.05 1.44
N THR A 248 14.75 -6.53 1.51
CA THR A 248 15.85 -5.77 2.11
C THR A 248 16.45 -4.72 1.17
N ASP A 249 16.44 -5.00 -0.13
CA ASP A 249 17.22 -4.26 -1.11
C ASP A 249 16.36 -3.22 -1.83
N VAL A 250 15.06 -3.51 -2.02
CA VAL A 250 14.15 -2.57 -2.69
C VAL A 250 14.11 -1.25 -1.93
N ARG A 251 14.41 -0.16 -2.61
CA ARG A 251 14.17 1.17 -2.07
C ARG A 251 12.87 1.67 -2.65
N ALA A 252 12.03 2.27 -1.81
CA ALA A 252 11.02 3.16 -2.35
C ALA A 252 11.73 4.11 -3.32
N PRO A 253 11.14 4.42 -4.49
CA PRO A 253 11.63 5.54 -5.29
C PRO A 253 11.76 6.69 -4.31
N SER A 254 12.98 7.18 -4.12
CA SER A 254 13.26 8.15 -3.07
C SER A 254 12.20 9.24 -3.16
N ALA A 255 11.37 9.38 -2.13
CA ALA A 255 10.75 10.66 -1.89
C ALA A 255 11.94 11.59 -1.64
N ILE A 256 12.30 12.31 -2.69
CA ILE A 256 13.47 13.14 -2.89
C ILE A 256 13.98 13.73 -1.56
N MET A 257 14.99 13.09 -0.98
CA MET A 257 16.07 13.75 -0.24
C MET A 257 17.30 13.53 -1.10
N GLY A 258 17.60 14.51 -1.95
CA GLY A 258 18.63 14.43 -2.99
C GLY A 258 18.06 14.44 -4.40
N ALA A 259 17.31 15.49 -4.76
CA ALA A 259 17.33 15.97 -6.15
C ALA A 259 18.57 16.87 -6.20
N ASP A 260 19.71 16.23 -6.40
CA ASP A 260 21.00 16.87 -6.46
C ASP A 260 21.03 17.74 -7.71
N GLU A 261 21.11 19.06 -7.53
CA GLU A 261 21.64 20.10 -8.44
C GLU A 261 21.45 19.99 -9.97
N ARG A 262 20.50 19.22 -10.48
CA ARG A 262 20.04 19.24 -11.88
C ARG A 262 18.54 18.95 -11.99
N SER A 263 17.77 20.01 -11.81
CA SER A 263 16.49 20.35 -12.46
C SER A 263 15.70 19.22 -13.17
N ALA A 264 14.61 18.80 -12.54
CA ALA A 264 13.30 18.88 -13.20
C ALA A 264 12.48 19.86 -12.37
N ALA A 265 12.76 21.14 -12.52
CA ALA A 265 12.00 22.20 -11.87
C ALA A 265 10.52 22.05 -12.27
N MET A 266 9.62 21.96 -11.28
CA MET A 266 8.22 22.31 -11.52
C MET A 266 8.23 23.70 -12.11
N ALA A 267 7.70 23.85 -13.31
CA ALA A 267 7.66 25.13 -14.00
C ALA A 267 7.05 26.17 -13.06
N SER A 268 7.84 27.16 -12.66
CA SER A 268 7.38 28.31 -11.92
C SER A 268 7.01 29.41 -12.90
N GLY A 269 5.95 30.16 -12.62
CA GLY A 269 5.49 31.20 -13.52
C GLY A 269 4.40 32.05 -12.89
N THR A 270 3.68 32.81 -13.70
CA THR A 270 2.66 33.74 -13.22
C THR A 270 1.29 33.44 -13.81
N ILE A 271 0.26 33.34 -12.97
CA ILE A 271 -1.15 33.38 -13.39
C ILE A 271 -1.58 34.84 -13.37
N ARG A 272 -2.10 35.35 -14.49
CA ARG A 272 -2.69 36.69 -14.61
C ARG A 272 -4.19 36.58 -14.73
N TYR A 273 -4.89 37.27 -13.84
CA TYR A 273 -6.33 37.30 -13.80
C TYR A 273 -6.87 38.58 -14.45
N TRP A 274 -7.91 38.43 -15.27
CA TRP A 274 -8.57 39.53 -15.95
C TRP A 274 -10.05 39.64 -15.53
N ALA A 275 -10.57 40.87 -15.52
CA ALA A 275 -11.98 41.18 -15.26
C ALA A 275 -12.59 40.44 -14.04
N ALA A 276 -13.61 39.60 -14.25
CA ALA A 276 -14.29 38.86 -13.18
C ALA A 276 -13.34 37.91 -12.43
N ALA A 277 -12.35 37.32 -13.10
CA ALA A 277 -11.37 36.46 -12.44
C ALA A 277 -10.46 37.27 -11.51
N LYS A 278 -10.09 38.50 -11.90
CA LYS A 278 -9.32 39.42 -11.06
C LYS A 278 -10.11 39.86 -9.83
N ALA A 279 -11.38 40.22 -10.02
CA ALA A 279 -12.25 40.58 -8.91
C ALA A 279 -12.43 39.42 -7.93
N ALA A 280 -12.61 38.19 -8.45
CA ALA A 280 -12.81 36.99 -7.63
C ALA A 280 -11.53 36.49 -6.94
N ALA A 281 -10.35 36.67 -7.54
CA ALA A 281 -9.07 36.32 -6.94
C ALA A 281 -8.55 37.38 -5.96
N GLY A 282 -9.10 38.60 -5.99
CA GLY A 282 -8.63 39.73 -5.18
C GLY A 282 -7.22 40.23 -5.55
N THR A 283 -6.58 39.65 -6.56
CA THR A 283 -5.26 40.02 -7.09
C THR A 283 -5.27 40.01 -8.62
N ALA A 284 -4.42 40.82 -9.23
CA ALA A 284 -4.24 40.85 -10.69
C ALA A 284 -3.38 39.70 -11.19
N GLU A 285 -2.43 39.25 -10.36
CA GLU A 285 -1.51 38.18 -10.71
C GLU A 285 -1.00 37.48 -9.46
N GLU A 286 -0.55 36.24 -9.63
CA GLU A 286 0.05 35.45 -8.57
C GLU A 286 0.97 34.35 -9.13
N PRO A 287 1.98 33.90 -8.36
CA PRO A 287 2.86 32.84 -8.81
C PRO A 287 2.13 31.49 -8.87
N TYR A 288 2.55 30.65 -9.82
CA TYR A 288 2.29 29.21 -9.83
C TYR A 288 3.60 28.43 -9.79
N ALA A 289 3.52 27.20 -9.27
CA ALA A 289 4.54 26.17 -9.45
C ALA A 289 3.79 24.88 -9.79
N ALA A 290 3.81 24.48 -11.06
CA ALA A 290 3.02 23.37 -11.56
C ALA A 290 3.52 22.91 -12.94
N ASP A 291 3.45 21.61 -13.20
CA ASP A 291 3.88 21.03 -14.48
C ASP A 291 2.85 21.20 -15.62
N ASN A 292 1.59 21.43 -15.28
CA ASN A 292 0.49 21.57 -16.23
C ASN A 292 -0.58 22.53 -15.72
N LEU A 293 -1.44 22.97 -16.64
CA LEU A 293 -2.49 23.96 -16.37
C LEU A 293 -3.53 23.46 -15.35
N ALA A 294 -3.87 22.16 -15.35
CA ALA A 294 -4.84 21.63 -14.39
C ALA A 294 -4.36 21.79 -12.94
N ASP A 295 -3.09 21.48 -12.69
CA ASP A 295 -2.47 21.59 -11.37
C ASP A 295 -2.34 23.06 -10.92
N ALA A 296 -1.96 23.96 -11.84
CA ALA A 296 -1.90 25.40 -11.56
C ALA A 296 -3.27 25.97 -11.16
N LEU A 297 -4.34 25.58 -11.87
CA LEU A 297 -5.71 26.01 -11.56
C LEU A 297 -6.26 25.35 -10.30
N ALA A 298 -5.90 24.10 -10.01
CA ALA A 298 -6.26 23.44 -8.77
C ALA A 298 -5.63 24.16 -7.57
N ALA A 299 -4.35 24.52 -7.65
CA ALA A 299 -3.66 25.29 -6.62
C ALA A 299 -4.28 26.69 -6.44
N ALA A 300 -4.69 27.36 -7.52
CA ALA A 300 -5.42 28.63 -7.44
C ALA A 300 -6.76 28.50 -6.70
N ARG A 301 -7.53 27.43 -6.96
CA ARG A 301 -8.82 27.16 -6.28
C ARG A 301 -8.67 26.90 -4.78
N VAL A 302 -7.57 26.26 -4.38
CA VAL A 302 -7.26 26.03 -2.95
C VAL A 302 -6.93 27.34 -2.25
N ARG A 303 -6.19 28.24 -2.90
CA ARG A 303 -5.80 29.54 -2.33
C ARG A 303 -6.97 30.53 -2.28
N HIS A 304 -7.87 30.48 -3.27
CA HIS A 304 -9.01 31.38 -3.39
C HIS A 304 -10.34 30.59 -3.38
N PRO A 305 -10.74 30.05 -2.23
CA PRO A 305 -12.01 29.34 -2.12
C PRO A 305 -13.18 30.31 -2.31
N GLY A 306 -14.23 29.89 -3.03
CA GLY A 306 -15.44 30.70 -3.23
C GLY A 306 -15.68 31.09 -4.69
N GLU A 307 -15.85 32.39 -4.96
CA GLU A 307 -16.31 32.89 -6.26
C GLU A 307 -15.36 32.53 -7.42
N LEU A 308 -14.03 32.52 -7.17
CA LEU A 308 -13.04 32.18 -8.20
C LEU A 308 -13.23 30.77 -8.74
N VAL A 309 -13.66 29.81 -7.91
CA VAL A 309 -13.93 28.42 -8.32
C VAL A 309 -15.01 28.36 -9.41
N ARG A 310 -16.03 29.23 -9.31
CA ARG A 310 -17.13 29.33 -10.27
C ARG A 310 -16.72 30.12 -11.52
N VAL A 311 -15.96 31.20 -11.34
CA VAL A 311 -15.50 32.04 -12.45
C VAL A 311 -14.55 31.28 -13.37
N LEU A 312 -13.60 30.49 -12.82
CA LEU A 312 -12.66 29.68 -13.59
C LEU A 312 -13.31 28.63 -14.49
N GLN A 313 -14.56 28.21 -14.22
CA GLN A 313 -15.30 27.28 -15.09
C GLN A 313 -15.81 27.94 -16.38
N ARG A 314 -15.88 29.27 -16.41
CA ARG A 314 -16.39 30.06 -17.54
C ARG A 314 -15.29 30.88 -18.22
N CYS A 315 -14.06 30.82 -17.71
CA CYS A 315 -12.92 31.53 -18.27
C CYS A 315 -12.31 30.77 -19.45
N SER A 316 -11.67 31.52 -20.33
CA SER A 316 -10.76 30.97 -21.33
C SER A 316 -9.31 31.17 -20.86
N PHE A 317 -8.43 30.26 -21.28
CA PHE A 317 -7.03 30.24 -20.86
C PHE A 317 -6.10 30.43 -22.05
N ILE A 318 -5.08 31.27 -21.88
CA ILE A 318 -3.92 31.37 -22.77
C ILE A 318 -2.70 30.97 -21.95
N VAL A 319 -1.82 30.14 -22.52
CA VAL A 319 -0.54 29.76 -21.91
C VAL A 319 0.57 30.23 -22.84
N ASP A 320 1.44 31.12 -22.37
CA ASP A 320 2.58 31.66 -23.13
C ASP A 320 2.20 32.25 -24.51
N GLY A 321 1.00 32.83 -24.61
CA GLY A 321 0.46 33.40 -25.84
C GLY A 321 -0.39 32.43 -26.67
N ASP A 322 -0.40 31.14 -26.35
CA ASP A 322 -1.17 30.11 -27.07
C ASP A 322 -2.55 29.84 -26.42
N PRO A 323 -3.67 30.01 -27.15
CA PRO A 323 -5.01 29.71 -26.65
C PRO A 323 -5.22 28.23 -26.34
N VAL A 324 -5.65 27.90 -25.12
CA VAL A 324 -5.87 26.52 -24.68
C VAL A 324 -7.04 25.86 -25.43
N GLY A 325 -8.12 26.60 -25.69
CA GLY A 325 -9.30 26.11 -26.40
C GLY A 325 -10.00 24.98 -25.64
N THR A 326 -10.36 23.90 -26.34
CA THR A 326 -11.06 22.72 -25.77
C THR A 326 -10.12 21.62 -25.27
N ARG A 327 -8.80 21.87 -25.24
CA ARG A 327 -7.81 20.87 -24.79
C ARG A 327 -8.00 20.59 -23.29
N GLY A 328 -7.86 19.31 -22.90
CA GLY A 328 -7.83 18.94 -21.48
C GLY A 328 -6.68 19.64 -20.76
N HIS A 329 -6.96 20.31 -19.65
CA HIS A 329 -5.97 21.15 -18.95
C HIS A 329 -4.77 20.34 -18.41
N GLU A 330 -4.97 19.04 -18.16
CA GLU A 330 -3.92 18.09 -17.77
C GLU A 330 -2.89 17.82 -18.88
N THR A 331 -3.26 18.08 -20.13
CA THR A 331 -2.39 17.88 -21.31
C THR A 331 -1.58 19.14 -21.66
N VAL A 332 -1.90 20.29 -21.07
CA VAL A 332 -1.25 21.58 -21.35
C VAL A 332 -0.08 21.77 -20.38
N ARG A 333 1.14 21.60 -20.88
CA ARG A 333 2.38 21.79 -20.09
C ARG A 333 2.68 23.27 -19.89
N LEU A 334 3.19 23.60 -18.71
CA LEU A 334 3.64 24.97 -18.38
C LEU A 334 5.16 25.05 -18.47
N ALA A 335 5.67 26.19 -18.95
CA ALA A 335 7.10 26.48 -19.02
C ALA A 335 7.57 27.25 -17.78
N GLU A 336 8.86 27.10 -17.45
CA GLU A 336 9.53 27.92 -16.44
C GLU A 336 9.56 29.39 -16.88
N GLY A 337 9.19 30.32 -15.99
CA GLY A 337 8.91 31.72 -16.31
C GLY A 337 7.61 31.94 -17.10
N GLY A 338 6.81 30.89 -17.33
CA GLY A 338 5.63 30.93 -18.17
C GLY A 338 4.50 31.78 -17.59
N THR A 339 3.58 32.19 -18.46
CA THR A 339 2.41 32.99 -18.10
C THR A 339 1.13 32.26 -18.47
N VAL A 340 0.23 32.13 -17.49
CA VAL A 340 -1.14 31.67 -17.69
C VAL A 340 -2.08 32.86 -17.59
N GLU A 341 -2.80 33.18 -18.67
CA GLU A 341 -3.78 34.26 -18.66
C GLU A 341 -5.19 33.69 -18.51
N VAL A 342 -5.91 34.17 -17.49
CA VAL A 342 -7.28 33.79 -17.18
C VAL A 342 -8.21 34.90 -17.64
N LEU A 343 -8.83 34.68 -18.79
CA LEU A 343 -9.64 35.67 -19.50
C LEU A 343 -11.14 35.38 -19.35
N PRO A 344 -12.01 36.39 -19.50
CA PRO A 344 -13.43 36.18 -19.79
C PRO A 344 -13.61 35.23 -20.99
N PRO A 345 -14.75 34.53 -21.10
CA PRO A 345 -15.01 33.66 -22.23
C PRO A 345 -14.92 34.46 -23.55
N PHE A 346 -14.21 33.94 -24.53
CA PHE A 346 -14.22 34.53 -25.87
C PHE A 346 -15.64 34.46 -26.45
N ALA A 347 -16.06 35.52 -27.16
CA ALA A 347 -17.31 35.51 -27.90
C ALA A 347 -17.18 34.56 -29.10
N GLY A 348 -17.71 33.33 -29.00
CA GLY A 348 -17.80 32.39 -30.12
C GLY A 348 -17.40 30.93 -29.86
N GLY A 349 -17.45 30.45 -28.61
CA GLY A 349 -17.27 29.03 -28.24
C GLY A 349 -18.55 28.42 -27.71
#